data_AF-A0A9Q1E1J5-F1
#
_entry.id   AF-A0A9Q1E1J5-F1
#
_cell.length_a   1.000
_cell.length_b   1.000
_cell.length_c   1.000
_cell.angle_alpha   90.00
_cell.angle_beta   90.00
_cell.angle_gamma   90.00
#
_symmetry.space_group_name_H-M   'P 1'
#
loop_
_entity.id
_entity.type
_entity.pdbx_description
1 polymer ?
#
loop_
_entity_poly.entity_id
_entity_poly.type
_entity_poly.pdbx_seq_one_letter_code
_entity_poly.pdbx_strand_id
1 'polypeptide(L)'
;MNGITRSMCTFDDVRTDDKAKDHCRRLRLTLHEQNQQHRSPAQPRSKPIGRAFALVQPSSERQPVKFDSIRPTEEKVEIIKVYLEGRKKEQARDQQNLKMLTDEVSQIQEVRYCLKTLREVMAARNNNNGEQKFPPNGYTVHVASSQPPVSSQKDDSAAAEEQDWEDEQESARLREVSKRLYGQLQEAERRHQEDRERLQAESGQYRQQLGEQAERLVRAEEGVESRDRRIEELQRLLSGMQQESAALQEKMRNSEEELLHCGNTRRSPRGQSSWRKSWPS
;
A
#
# COMPACT_ATOMS: atom_id res chain seq x y z
N MET A 1 -29.49 -2.69 -7.72
CA MET A 1 -29.38 -1.66 -6.66
C MET A 1 -29.07 -2.39 -5.37
N ASN A 2 -27.79 -2.52 -5.02
CA ASN A 2 -27.38 -3.33 -3.86
C ASN A 2 -27.18 -2.40 -2.66
N GLY A 3 -28.02 -2.61 -1.65
CA GLY A 3 -28.14 -1.78 -0.46
C GLY A 3 -26.87 -1.78 0.37
N ILE A 4 -26.31 -0.59 0.54
CA ILE A 4 -25.30 -0.32 1.57
C ILE A 4 -26.08 -0.26 2.88
N THR A 5 -26.16 -1.38 3.60
CA THR A 5 -26.52 -1.35 5.02
C THR A 5 -25.37 -0.69 5.77
N ARG A 6 -25.48 0.63 5.98
CA ARG A 6 -24.67 1.32 6.99
C ARG A 6 -25.01 0.70 8.33
N SER A 7 -24.13 -0.14 8.84
CA SER A 7 -24.20 -0.63 10.22
C SER A 7 -24.11 0.58 11.15
N MET A 8 -25.25 1.02 11.68
CA MET A 8 -25.34 2.12 12.64
C MET A 8 -25.07 1.58 14.04
N CYS A 9 -24.27 2.28 14.83
CA CYS A 9 -24.09 1.94 16.25
C CYS A 9 -25.28 2.46 17.07
N THR A 10 -25.68 1.73 18.11
CA THR A 10 -26.70 2.13 19.09
C THR A 10 -26.07 2.40 20.45
N PHE A 11 -26.65 3.33 21.20
CA PHE A 11 -26.25 3.64 22.57
C PHE A 11 -27.23 3.01 23.55
N ASP A 12 -26.73 2.22 24.48
CA ASP A 12 -27.51 1.65 25.58
C ASP A 12 -27.04 2.25 26.92
N ASP A 13 -27.99 2.65 27.76
CA ASP A 13 -27.71 3.18 29.10
C ASP A 13 -27.47 2.01 30.06
N VAL A 14 -26.24 1.87 30.55
CA VAL A 14 -25.87 0.78 31.46
C VAL A 14 -26.11 1.26 32.89
N ARG A 15 -27.37 1.14 33.32
CA ARG A 15 -27.73 1.37 34.72
C ARG A 15 -27.08 0.31 35.58
N THR A 16 -26.11 0.74 36.39
CA THR A 16 -25.56 -0.09 37.46
C THR A 16 -26.42 0.18 38.69
N ASP A 17 -27.20 -0.82 39.07
CA ASP A 17 -27.98 -0.77 40.29
C ASP A 17 -27.03 -0.72 41.50
N ASP A 18 -27.42 0.12 42.45
CA ASP A 18 -26.87 0.31 43.79
C ASP A 18 -25.41 0.82 43.98
N LYS A 19 -25.37 2.02 44.59
CA LYS A 19 -24.33 2.54 45.51
C LYS A 19 -23.02 3.10 44.95
N ALA A 20 -23.07 4.01 43.97
CA ALA A 20 -21.96 4.95 43.75
C ALA A 20 -22.47 6.38 43.47
N LYS A 21 -21.93 7.34 44.21
CA LYS A 21 -22.20 8.79 44.18
C LYS A 21 -21.71 9.48 42.90
N ASP A 22 -21.78 8.81 41.76
CA ASP A 22 -21.28 9.35 40.51
C ASP A 22 -22.45 9.88 39.67
N HIS A 23 -22.62 11.20 39.62
CA HIS A 23 -23.64 11.89 38.82
C HIS A 23 -23.44 11.77 37.29
N CYS A 24 -22.67 10.78 36.82
CA CYS A 24 -22.32 10.58 35.42
C CYS A 24 -23.08 9.39 34.81
N ARG A 25 -23.73 9.61 33.66
CA ARG A 25 -24.38 8.51 32.91
C ARG A 25 -23.31 7.70 32.19
N ARG A 26 -23.36 6.37 32.34
CA ARG A 26 -22.43 5.44 31.69
C ARG A 26 -23.12 4.79 30.49
N LEU A 27 -22.79 5.27 29.30
CA LEU A 27 -23.35 4.76 28.05
C LEU A 27 -22.44 3.72 27.42
N ARG A 28 -23.02 2.65 26.88
CA ARG A 28 -22.33 1.63 26.07
C ARG A 28 -22.68 1.82 24.61
N LEU A 29 -21.66 1.89 23.76
CA LEU A 29 -21.81 1.88 22.31
C LEU A 29 -21.72 0.45 21.80
N THR A 30 -22.71 -0.01 21.05
CA THR A 30 -22.71 -1.33 20.41
C THR A 30 -23.11 -1.25 18.95
N LEU A 31 -22.59 -2.17 18.14
CA LEU A 31 -23.05 -2.34 16.76
C LEU A 31 -24.48 -2.88 16.76
N HIS A 32 -25.38 -2.32 15.94
CA HIS A 32 -26.81 -2.70 15.92
C HIS A 32 -27.03 -4.19 15.61
N GLU A 33 -26.22 -4.80 14.75
CA GLU A 33 -26.32 -6.22 14.38
C GLU A 33 -25.96 -7.17 15.54
N GLN A 34 -25.11 -6.73 16.48
CA GLN A 34 -24.64 -7.55 17.59
C GLN A 34 -25.71 -7.75 18.68
N ASN A 35 -26.69 -6.84 18.78
CA ASN A 35 -27.78 -6.93 19.75
C ASN A 35 -28.85 -7.96 19.31
N GLN A 36 -29.04 -8.16 18.00
CA GLN A 36 -30.01 -9.15 17.50
C GLN A 36 -29.61 -10.60 17.85
N GLN A 37 -28.31 -10.89 17.88
CA GLN A 37 -27.79 -12.21 18.23
C GLN A 37 -27.88 -12.51 19.74
N HIS A 38 -27.91 -11.47 20.58
CA HIS A 38 -27.81 -11.61 22.03
C HIS A 38 -29.16 -11.88 22.74
N ARG A 39 -30.26 -11.99 21.99
CA ARG A 39 -31.60 -12.28 22.52
C ARG A 39 -31.94 -13.78 22.61
N SER A 40 -31.02 -14.66 22.21
CA SER A 40 -31.20 -16.12 22.31
C SER A 40 -30.51 -16.66 23.58
N PRO A 41 -31.21 -17.42 24.46
CA PRO A 41 -30.64 -17.89 25.71
C PRO A 41 -30.01 -19.29 25.51
N ALA A 42 -28.94 -19.40 24.73
CA ALA A 42 -28.12 -20.61 24.72
C ALA A 42 -26.74 -20.34 24.10
N GLN A 43 -25.70 -20.80 24.78
CA GLN A 43 -24.30 -20.98 24.33
C GLN A 43 -23.24 -19.89 24.63
N PRO A 44 -21.96 -20.32 24.77
CA PRO A 44 -21.11 -19.92 25.90
C PRO A 44 -20.24 -18.70 25.63
N ARG A 45 -19.94 -18.02 26.74
CA ARG A 45 -19.20 -16.77 26.89
C ARG A 45 -17.85 -16.76 26.16
N SER A 46 -17.77 -16.12 25.00
CA SER A 46 -16.51 -15.56 24.50
C SER A 46 -16.22 -14.26 25.25
N LYS A 47 -14.98 -14.08 25.71
CA LYS A 47 -14.55 -12.89 26.45
C LYS A 47 -14.66 -11.67 25.52
N PRO A 48 -15.38 -10.59 25.90
CA PRO A 48 -15.49 -9.43 25.04
C PRO A 48 -14.14 -8.72 24.94
N ILE A 49 -13.64 -8.60 23.72
CA ILE A 49 -12.50 -7.74 23.37
C ILE A 49 -12.87 -6.29 23.71
N GLY A 50 -12.01 -5.63 24.50
CA GLY A 50 -11.98 -4.17 24.68
C GLY A 50 -13.26 -3.52 25.24
N ARG A 51 -13.39 -3.45 26.57
CA ARG A 51 -14.41 -2.61 27.22
C ARG A 51 -14.04 -1.14 27.12
N ALA A 52 -14.59 -0.41 26.15
CA ALA A 52 -14.52 1.05 26.10
C ALA A 52 -15.84 1.65 26.66
N PHE A 53 -15.73 2.45 27.71
CA PHE A 53 -16.84 3.22 28.26
C PHE A 53 -16.56 4.71 28.03
N ALA A 54 -17.54 5.45 27.51
CA ALA A 54 -17.47 6.90 27.46
C ALA A 54 -18.08 7.45 28.75
N LEU A 55 -17.27 8.15 29.55
CA LEU A 55 -17.78 8.93 30.68
C LEU A 55 -18.28 10.27 30.16
N VAL A 56 -19.60 10.45 30.14
CA VAL A 56 -20.20 11.72 29.71
C VAL A 56 -20.60 12.51 30.96
N GLN A 57 -19.88 13.62 31.21
CA GLN A 57 -20.25 14.55 32.27
C GLN A 57 -21.57 15.26 31.92
N PRO A 58 -22.49 15.44 32.90
CA PRO A 58 -23.73 16.15 32.68
C PRO A 58 -23.46 17.65 32.38
N SER A 59 -24.33 18.24 31.54
CA SER A 59 -24.22 19.62 31.03
C SER A 59 -24.23 20.72 32.11
N SER A 60 -24.48 20.38 33.37
CA SER A 60 -24.53 21.31 34.50
C SER A 60 -23.13 21.67 35.06
N GLU A 61 -22.07 20.95 34.70
CA GLU A 61 -20.72 21.11 35.26
C GLU A 61 -19.67 21.50 34.20
N ARG A 62 -20.08 22.27 33.18
CA ARG A 62 -19.14 22.89 32.24
C ARG A 62 -18.41 24.05 32.92
N GLN A 63 -17.25 23.79 33.51
CA GLN A 63 -16.23 24.84 33.52
C GLN A 63 -15.79 25.05 32.06
N PRO A 64 -15.72 26.30 31.57
CA PRO A 64 -15.17 26.58 30.25
C PRO A 64 -13.69 26.24 30.29
N VAL A 65 -13.34 25.02 29.89
CA VAL A 65 -11.97 24.65 29.58
C VAL A 65 -11.57 25.57 28.43
N LYS A 66 -10.70 26.54 28.71
CA LYS A 66 -10.04 27.33 27.67
C LYS A 66 -9.26 26.35 26.81
N PHE A 67 -9.89 25.89 25.73
CA PHE A 67 -9.14 25.37 24.61
C PHE A 67 -8.42 26.56 24.02
N ASP A 68 -7.15 26.73 24.38
CA ASP A 68 -6.25 27.46 23.51
C ASP A 68 -6.33 26.74 22.16
N SER A 69 -6.88 27.44 21.17
CA SER A 69 -7.01 26.93 19.81
C SER A 69 -5.59 26.70 19.28
N ILE A 70 -5.11 25.46 19.42
CA ILE A 70 -3.85 25.03 18.81
C ILE A 70 -4.09 25.10 17.32
N ARG A 71 -3.62 26.19 16.69
CA ARG A 71 -3.57 26.29 15.23
C ARG A 71 -2.84 25.05 14.73
N PRO A 72 -3.48 24.19 13.92
CA PRO A 72 -2.81 23.03 13.39
C PRO A 72 -1.58 23.52 12.61
N THR A 73 -0.40 23.10 13.04
CA THR A 73 0.84 23.37 12.31
C THR A 73 0.69 22.82 10.90
N GLU A 74 1.14 23.59 9.89
CA GLU A 74 0.99 23.28 8.47
C GLU A 74 1.45 21.84 8.13
N GLU A 75 2.52 21.41 8.80
CA GLU A 75 3.05 20.04 8.79
C GLU A 75 2.01 18.96 9.13
N LYS A 76 1.18 19.16 10.16
CA LYS A 76 0.15 18.19 10.57
C LYS A 76 -0.98 18.09 9.54
N VAL A 77 -1.29 19.18 8.86
CA VAL A 77 -2.28 19.21 7.77
C VAL A 77 -1.74 18.48 6.55
N GLU A 78 -0.46 18.67 6.25
CA GLU A 78 0.21 18.04 5.13
C GLU A 78 0.36 16.52 5.30
N ILE A 79 0.71 16.06 6.51
CA ILE A 79 0.74 14.61 6.84
C ILE A 79 -0.63 13.96 6.63
N ILE A 80 -1.70 14.60 7.11
CA ILE A 80 -3.07 14.08 6.94
C ILE A 80 -3.45 14.05 5.46
N LYS A 81 -3.07 15.07 4.69
CA LYS A 81 -3.33 15.14 3.24
C LYS A 81 -2.61 14.02 2.50
N VAL A 82 -1.33 13.80 2.77
CA VAL A 82 -0.53 12.71 2.17
C VAL A 82 -1.12 11.34 2.49
N TYR A 83 -1.53 11.11 3.75
CA TYR A 83 -2.15 9.84 4.15
C TYR A 83 -3.49 9.60 3.43
N LEU A 84 -4.35 10.62 3.36
CA LEU A 84 -5.65 10.50 2.67
C LEU A 84 -5.48 10.32 1.16
N GLU A 85 -4.48 10.95 0.56
CA GLU A 85 -4.16 10.78 -0.85
C GLU A 85 -3.57 9.40 -1.16
N GLY A 86 -2.69 8.90 -0.29
CA GLY A 86 -2.20 7.51 -0.34
C GLY A 86 -3.33 6.50 -0.26
N ARG A 87 -4.27 6.69 0.69
CA ARG A 87 -5.45 5.83 0.85
C ARG A 87 -6.37 5.84 -0.38
N LYS A 88 -6.55 6.99 -1.04
CA LYS A 88 -7.32 7.08 -2.29
C LYS A 88 -6.65 6.34 -3.44
N LYS A 89 -5.33 6.45 -3.58
CA LYS A 89 -4.56 5.73 -4.60
C LYS A 89 -4.61 4.22 -4.38
N GLU A 90 -4.48 3.78 -3.14
CA GLU A 90 -4.63 2.38 -2.76
C GLU A 90 -6.03 1.85 -3.10
N GLN A 91 -7.07 2.60 -2.73
CA GLN A 91 -8.45 2.23 -3.05
C GLN A 91 -8.73 2.17 -4.56
N ALA A 92 -8.09 3.03 -5.36
CA ALA A 92 -8.19 2.98 -6.83
C ALA A 92 -7.50 1.73 -7.40
N ARG A 93 -6.33 1.37 -6.86
CA ARG A 93 -5.62 0.15 -7.24
C ARG A 93 -6.41 -1.10 -6.90
N ASP A 94 -7.03 -1.14 -5.73
CA ASP A 94 -7.85 -2.26 -5.30
C ASP A 94 -9.10 -2.42 -6.17
N GLN A 95 -9.73 -1.32 -6.58
CA GLN A 95 -10.84 -1.35 -7.54
C GLN A 95 -10.41 -1.88 -8.91
N GLN A 96 -9.23 -1.48 -9.40
CA GLN A 96 -8.67 -1.99 -10.64
C GLN A 96 -8.37 -3.49 -10.55
N ASN A 97 -7.75 -3.93 -9.45
CA ASN A 97 -7.45 -5.35 -9.21
C ASN A 97 -8.74 -6.19 -9.16
N LEU A 98 -9.77 -5.69 -8.49
CA LEU A 98 -11.07 -6.37 -8.43
C LEU A 98 -11.73 -6.48 -9.80
N LYS A 99 -11.59 -5.44 -10.64
CA LYS A 99 -12.08 -5.47 -12.02
C LYS A 99 -11.37 -6.55 -12.84
N MET A 100 -10.04 -6.58 -12.80
CA MET A 100 -9.24 -7.60 -13.51
C MET A 100 -9.64 -9.02 -13.08
N LEU A 101 -9.78 -9.23 -11.77
CA LEU A 101 -10.23 -10.54 -11.24
C LEU A 101 -11.64 -10.91 -11.72
N THR A 102 -12.53 -9.93 -11.83
CA THR A 102 -13.89 -10.14 -12.35
C THR A 102 -13.85 -10.53 -13.84
N ASP A 103 -12.99 -9.89 -14.62
CA ASP A 103 -12.81 -10.18 -16.04
C ASP A 103 -12.20 -11.59 -16.24
N GLU A 104 -11.19 -11.96 -15.45
CA GLU A 104 -10.60 -13.31 -15.46
C GLU A 104 -11.61 -14.39 -15.09
N VAL A 105 -12.41 -14.17 -14.04
CA VAL A 105 -13.48 -15.11 -13.65
C VAL A 105 -14.50 -15.26 -14.79
N SER A 106 -14.82 -14.19 -15.50
CA SER A 106 -15.73 -14.22 -16.64
C SER A 106 -15.14 -15.04 -17.80
N GLN A 107 -13.86 -14.86 -18.12
CA GLN A 107 -13.16 -15.67 -19.13
C GLN A 107 -13.13 -17.16 -18.75
N ILE A 108 -12.86 -17.47 -17.49
CA ILE A 108 -12.87 -18.86 -17.00
C ILE A 108 -14.27 -19.48 -17.14
N GLN A 109 -15.32 -18.71 -16.86
CA GLN A 109 -16.71 -19.17 -17.05
C GLN A 109 -17.03 -19.42 -18.52
N GLU A 110 -16.59 -18.54 -19.43
CA GLU A 110 -16.76 -18.70 -20.87
C GLU A 110 -16.05 -19.95 -21.37
N VAL A 111 -14.77 -20.15 -21.03
CA VAL A 111 -14.01 -21.36 -21.39
C VAL A 111 -14.69 -22.62 -20.84
N ARG A 112 -15.14 -22.57 -19.58
CA ARG A 112 -15.87 -23.68 -18.97
C ARG A 112 -17.14 -24.01 -19.75
N TYR A 113 -17.90 -22.99 -20.15
CA TYR A 113 -19.10 -23.15 -20.94
C TYR A 113 -18.78 -23.78 -22.31
N CYS A 114 -17.81 -23.24 -23.04
CA CYS A 114 -17.37 -23.77 -24.33
C CYS A 114 -16.93 -25.24 -24.23
N LEU A 115 -16.16 -25.61 -23.22
CA LEU A 115 -15.73 -26.99 -22.99
C LEU A 115 -16.91 -27.91 -22.61
N LYS A 116 -17.87 -27.42 -21.82
CA LYS A 116 -19.08 -28.17 -21.49
C LYS A 116 -19.88 -28.48 -22.76
N THR A 117 -20.14 -27.47 -23.58
CA THR A 117 -20.85 -27.62 -24.86
C THR A 117 -20.11 -28.55 -25.81
N LEU A 118 -18.78 -28.44 -25.90
CA LEU A 118 -17.97 -29.34 -26.73
C LEU A 118 -18.10 -30.80 -26.29
N ARG A 119 -18.05 -31.06 -24.97
CA ARG A 119 -18.25 -32.42 -24.43
C ARG A 119 -19.64 -32.95 -24.73
N GLU A 120 -20.68 -32.12 -24.63
CA GLU A 120 -22.06 -32.49 -24.97
C GLU A 120 -22.19 -32.83 -26.47
N VAL A 121 -21.58 -32.03 -27.36
CA VAL A 121 -21.54 -32.30 -28.82
C VAL A 121 -20.83 -33.62 -29.11
N MET A 122 -19.69 -33.88 -28.46
CA MET A 122 -18.93 -35.12 -28.63
C MET A 122 -19.71 -36.34 -28.10
N ALA A 123 -20.39 -36.22 -26.96
CA ALA A 123 -21.23 -37.28 -26.41
C ALA A 123 -22.45 -37.57 -27.28
N ALA A 124 -23.12 -36.54 -27.81
CA ALA A 124 -24.24 -36.70 -28.74
C ALA A 124 -23.79 -37.36 -30.06
N ARG A 125 -22.63 -36.96 -30.59
CA ARG A 125 -22.02 -37.59 -31.78
C ARG A 125 -21.64 -39.05 -31.53
N ASN A 126 -21.12 -39.37 -30.34
CA ASN A 126 -20.75 -40.74 -29.98
C ASN A 126 -21.97 -41.64 -29.77
N ASN A 127 -23.05 -41.13 -29.19
CA ASN A 127 -24.29 -41.88 -29.00
C ASN A 127 -25.05 -42.12 -30.32
N ASN A 128 -24.92 -41.23 -31.30
CA ASN A 128 -25.49 -41.40 -32.65
C ASN A 128 -24.71 -42.39 -33.53
N ASN A 129 -23.50 -42.79 -33.14
CA ASN A 129 -22.73 -43.84 -33.83
C ASN A 129 -23.18 -45.27 -33.47
N GLY A 130 -24.17 -45.44 -32.57
CA GLY A 130 -24.76 -46.75 -32.27
C GLY A 130 -25.70 -47.28 -33.35
N GLU A 131 -26.23 -46.42 -34.22
CA GLU A 131 -27.21 -46.81 -35.27
C GLU A 131 -26.71 -46.61 -36.71
N GLN A 132 -25.56 -45.92 -36.91
CA GLN A 132 -24.90 -45.89 -38.21
C GLN A 132 -23.80 -46.96 -38.30
N LYS A 133 -24.13 -48.07 -38.96
CA LYS A 133 -23.17 -49.01 -39.51
C LYS A 133 -22.22 -48.27 -40.48
N PHE A 134 -21.06 -47.83 -39.99
CA PHE A 134 -19.95 -47.50 -40.87
C PHE A 134 -19.31 -48.82 -41.35
N PRO A 135 -19.03 -48.99 -42.66
CA PRO A 135 -18.28 -50.14 -43.15
C PRO A 135 -16.83 -50.06 -42.62
N PRO A 136 -16.18 -51.22 -42.42
CA PRO A 136 -14.91 -51.27 -41.72
C PRO A 136 -13.81 -50.79 -42.68
N ASN A 137 -13.07 -49.74 -42.31
CA ASN A 137 -11.73 -49.59 -42.83
C ASN A 137 -10.80 -49.10 -41.73
N GLY A 138 -10.06 -50.06 -41.19
CA GLY A 138 -8.91 -49.83 -40.34
C GLY A 138 -7.77 -49.26 -41.18
N TYR A 139 -7.15 -48.21 -40.68
CA TYR A 139 -5.88 -47.74 -41.21
C TYR A 139 -4.77 -48.72 -40.81
N THR A 140 -4.52 -49.73 -41.64
CA THR A 140 -3.27 -50.48 -41.66
C THR A 140 -2.27 -49.75 -42.56
N VAL A 141 -1.19 -49.25 -41.96
CA VAL A 141 -0.05 -48.68 -42.66
C VAL A 141 0.68 -49.82 -43.40
N HIS A 142 0.42 -49.96 -44.69
CA HIS A 142 1.28 -50.75 -45.57
C HIS A 142 2.39 -49.86 -46.13
N VAL A 143 3.63 -50.14 -45.73
CA VAL A 143 4.84 -49.67 -46.39
C VAL A 143 4.81 -50.22 -47.82
N ALA A 144 4.66 -49.33 -48.80
CA ALA A 144 4.72 -49.69 -50.21
C ALA A 144 6.17 -50.02 -50.60
N SER A 145 6.45 -51.33 -50.73
CA SER A 145 7.63 -51.84 -51.42
C SER A 145 7.37 -51.76 -52.92
N SER A 146 8.20 -51.00 -53.62
CA SER A 146 8.14 -50.77 -55.07
C SER A 146 8.26 -52.05 -55.87
N GLN A 147 7.20 -52.46 -56.57
CA GLN A 147 7.26 -53.10 -57.89
C GLN A 147 6.03 -52.71 -58.73
N PRO A 148 6.17 -52.50 -60.05
CA PRO A 148 5.08 -52.05 -60.90
C PRO A 148 4.28 -53.23 -61.48
N PRO A 149 2.94 -53.17 -61.54
CA PRO A 149 2.18 -54.07 -62.37
C PRO A 149 1.99 -53.46 -63.76
N VAL A 150 2.50 -54.19 -64.75
CA VAL A 150 2.17 -54.05 -66.15
C VAL A 150 0.72 -54.54 -66.34
N SER A 151 -0.17 -53.72 -66.92
CA SER A 151 -1.10 -54.14 -67.98
C SER A 151 -2.15 -53.05 -68.29
N SER A 152 -2.05 -52.57 -69.52
CA SER A 152 -3.13 -52.37 -70.50
C SER A 152 -4.21 -51.30 -70.28
N GLN A 153 -3.95 -50.15 -70.90
CA GLN A 153 -4.85 -49.36 -71.77
C GLN A 153 -6.37 -49.49 -71.56
N LYS A 154 -6.98 -48.39 -71.12
CA LYS A 154 -8.11 -47.77 -71.84
C LYS A 154 -8.22 -46.29 -71.52
N ASP A 155 -8.58 -45.55 -72.55
CA ASP A 155 -8.63 -44.10 -72.68
C ASP A 155 -9.36 -43.37 -71.54
N ASP A 156 -8.66 -42.46 -70.86
CA ASP A 156 -9.23 -41.32 -70.12
C ASP A 156 -8.17 -40.20 -70.00
N SER A 157 -7.63 -39.77 -71.14
CA SER A 157 -6.62 -38.70 -71.19
C SER A 157 -7.18 -37.30 -70.89
N ALA A 158 -8.51 -37.10 -70.89
CA ALA A 158 -9.12 -35.80 -70.60
C ALA A 158 -9.30 -35.55 -69.09
N ALA A 159 -9.65 -36.57 -68.30
CA ALA A 159 -9.84 -36.43 -66.86
C ALA A 159 -8.51 -36.29 -66.09
N ALA A 160 -7.43 -36.89 -66.61
CA ALA A 160 -6.10 -36.76 -66.02
C ALA A 160 -5.50 -35.37 -66.21
N GLU A 161 -5.73 -34.71 -67.35
CA GLU A 161 -5.25 -33.34 -67.57
C GLU A 161 -6.05 -32.31 -66.75
N GLU A 162 -7.37 -32.45 -66.64
CA GLU A 162 -8.21 -31.53 -65.85
C GLU A 162 -7.85 -31.55 -64.35
N GLN A 163 -7.51 -32.73 -63.82
CA GLN A 163 -7.01 -32.92 -62.45
C GLN A 163 -5.64 -32.26 -62.22
N ASP A 164 -4.71 -32.38 -63.17
CA ASP A 164 -3.34 -31.81 -63.07
C ASP A 164 -3.37 -30.27 -63.07
N TRP A 165 -4.30 -29.66 -63.81
CA TRP A 165 -4.52 -28.20 -63.80
C TRP A 165 -5.08 -27.68 -62.48
N GLU A 166 -5.99 -28.42 -61.83
CA GLU A 166 -6.52 -28.07 -60.51
C GLU A 166 -5.45 -28.19 -59.42
N ASP A 167 -4.64 -29.26 -59.45
CA ASP A 167 -3.54 -29.48 -58.51
C ASP A 167 -2.43 -28.41 -58.65
N GLU A 168 -2.11 -27.99 -59.89
CA GLU A 168 -1.17 -26.89 -60.16
C GLU A 168 -1.71 -25.55 -59.64
N GLN A 169 -3.02 -25.29 -59.81
CA GLN A 169 -3.68 -24.10 -59.29
C GLN A 169 -3.72 -24.09 -57.75
N GLU A 170 -4.01 -25.23 -57.12
CA GLU A 170 -3.98 -25.37 -55.66
C GLU A 170 -2.56 -25.18 -55.13
N SER A 171 -1.55 -25.75 -55.78
CA SER A 171 -0.13 -25.54 -55.46
C SER A 171 0.27 -24.07 -55.56
N ALA A 172 -0.21 -23.35 -56.56
CA ALA A 172 0.02 -21.90 -56.67
C ALA A 172 -0.63 -21.13 -55.51
N ARG A 173 -1.87 -21.47 -55.13
CA ARG A 173 -2.56 -20.88 -53.97
C ARG A 173 -1.81 -21.17 -52.66
N LEU A 174 -1.36 -22.40 -52.45
CA LEU A 174 -0.60 -22.79 -51.27
C LEU A 174 0.74 -22.05 -51.17
N ARG A 175 1.45 -21.87 -52.31
CA ARG A 175 2.67 -21.06 -52.37
C ARG A 175 2.39 -19.59 -52.01
N GLU A 176 1.29 -19.03 -52.50
CA GLU A 176 0.92 -17.65 -52.18
C GLU A 176 0.56 -17.49 -50.70
N VAL A 177 -0.24 -18.41 -50.14
CA VAL A 177 -0.56 -18.42 -48.70
C VAL A 177 0.70 -18.55 -47.86
N SER A 178 1.62 -19.44 -48.23
CA SER A 178 2.91 -19.62 -47.55
C SER A 178 3.73 -18.33 -47.55
N LYS A 179 3.77 -17.63 -48.69
CA LYS A 179 4.46 -16.33 -48.82
C LYS A 179 3.83 -15.26 -47.94
N ARG A 180 2.49 -15.19 -47.90
CA ARG A 180 1.75 -14.24 -47.04
C ARG A 180 1.99 -14.52 -45.56
N LEU A 181 1.92 -15.79 -45.14
CA LEU A 181 2.18 -16.21 -43.76
C LEU A 181 3.62 -15.89 -43.33
N TYR A 182 4.60 -16.15 -44.19
CA TYR A 182 6.00 -15.80 -43.92
C TYR A 182 6.16 -14.28 -43.75
N GLY A 183 5.55 -13.47 -44.63
CA GLY A 183 5.55 -12.02 -44.48
C GLY A 183 4.93 -11.55 -43.16
N GLN A 184 3.78 -12.13 -42.78
CA GLN A 184 3.13 -11.83 -41.50
C GLN A 184 4.01 -12.20 -40.29
N LEU A 185 4.69 -13.34 -40.34
CA LEU A 185 5.60 -13.77 -39.28
C LEU A 185 6.78 -12.80 -39.14
N GLN A 186 7.39 -12.41 -40.26
CA GLN A 186 8.52 -11.48 -40.27
C GLN A 186 8.12 -10.09 -39.77
N GLU A 187 6.93 -9.62 -40.14
CA GLU A 187 6.37 -8.37 -39.61
C GLU A 187 6.10 -8.44 -38.12
N ALA A 188 5.55 -9.56 -37.62
CA ALA A 188 5.31 -9.76 -36.19
C ALA A 188 6.62 -9.79 -35.39
N GLU A 189 7.64 -10.50 -35.89
CA GLU A 189 8.98 -10.54 -35.28
C GLU A 189 9.59 -9.14 -35.21
N ARG A 190 9.53 -8.36 -36.30
CA ARG A 190 10.00 -6.97 -36.31
C ARG A 190 9.29 -6.11 -35.28
N ARG A 191 7.95 -6.17 -35.21
CA ARG A 191 7.17 -5.40 -34.22
C ARG A 191 7.54 -5.78 -32.79
N HIS A 192 7.73 -7.07 -32.52
CA HIS A 192 8.19 -7.54 -31.21
C HIS A 192 9.58 -7.00 -30.85
N GLN A 193 10.48 -6.97 -31.82
CA GLN A 193 11.82 -6.40 -31.61
C GLN A 193 11.76 -4.90 -31.33
N GLU A 194 10.99 -4.15 -32.11
CA GLU A 194 10.75 -2.71 -31.91
C GLU A 194 10.12 -2.44 -30.53
N ASP A 195 9.13 -3.22 -30.11
CA ASP A 195 8.50 -3.12 -28.79
C ASP A 195 9.49 -3.40 -27.65
N ARG A 196 10.34 -4.42 -27.81
CA ARG A 196 11.38 -4.75 -26.84
C ARG A 196 12.39 -3.63 -26.71
N GLU A 197 12.85 -3.06 -27.81
CA GLU A 197 13.78 -1.92 -27.82
C GLU A 197 13.15 -0.67 -27.20
N ARG A 198 11.88 -0.38 -27.50
CA ARG A 198 11.13 0.72 -26.88
C ARG A 198 11.05 0.55 -25.36
N LEU A 199 10.62 -0.62 -24.89
CA LEU A 199 10.52 -0.91 -23.46
C LEU A 199 11.89 -0.86 -22.77
N GLN A 200 12.96 -1.31 -23.44
CA GLN A 200 14.31 -1.23 -22.92
C GLN A 200 14.78 0.23 -22.81
N ALA A 201 14.46 1.08 -23.80
CA ALA A 201 14.75 2.51 -23.76
C ALA A 201 13.99 3.20 -22.62
N GLU A 202 12.69 2.93 -22.47
CA GLU A 202 11.86 3.45 -21.36
C GLU A 202 12.40 2.99 -20.00
N SER A 203 12.76 1.72 -19.84
CA SER A 203 13.40 1.21 -18.62
C SER A 203 14.72 1.92 -18.33
N GLY A 204 15.52 2.21 -19.35
CA GLY A 204 16.74 3.00 -19.24
C GLY A 204 16.46 4.41 -18.73
N GLN A 205 15.44 5.08 -19.28
CA GLN A 205 15.02 6.41 -18.86
C GLN A 205 14.57 6.43 -17.40
N TYR A 206 13.74 5.48 -16.97
CA TYR A 206 13.32 5.39 -15.57
C TYR A 206 14.49 5.13 -14.63
N ARG A 207 15.45 4.28 -15.03
CA ARG A 207 16.66 4.03 -14.23
C ARG A 207 17.49 5.30 -14.07
N GLN A 208 17.65 6.09 -15.14
CA GLN A 208 18.35 7.36 -15.09
C GLN A 208 17.62 8.36 -14.18
N GLN A 209 16.31 8.53 -14.34
CA GLN A 209 15.52 9.43 -13.50
C GLN A 209 15.60 9.04 -12.02
N LEU A 210 15.55 7.75 -11.70
CA LEU A 210 15.73 7.26 -10.33
C LEU A 210 17.13 7.58 -9.81
N GLY A 211 18.17 7.40 -10.63
CA GLY A 211 19.54 7.79 -10.28
C GLY A 211 19.66 9.29 -9.97
N GLU A 212 19.13 10.15 -10.83
CA GLU A 212 19.14 11.60 -10.62
C GLU A 212 18.38 12.01 -9.36
N GLN A 213 17.22 11.40 -9.07
CA GLN A 213 16.46 11.69 -7.86
C GLN A 213 17.19 11.20 -6.61
N ALA A 214 17.84 10.03 -6.66
CA ALA A 214 18.67 9.53 -5.57
C ALA A 214 19.86 10.47 -5.30
N GLU A 215 20.55 10.95 -6.34
CA GLU A 215 21.65 11.92 -6.17
C GLU A 215 21.16 13.25 -5.59
N ARG A 216 20.01 13.77 -6.02
CA ARG A 216 19.41 14.98 -5.45
C ARG A 216 19.07 14.80 -3.97
N LEU A 217 18.57 13.63 -3.60
CA LEU A 217 18.24 13.28 -2.22
C LEU A 217 19.51 13.24 -1.36
N VAL A 218 20.56 12.55 -1.81
CA VAL A 218 21.85 12.50 -1.10
C VAL A 218 22.42 13.90 -0.88
N ARG A 219 22.42 14.77 -1.90
CA ARG A 219 22.89 16.16 -1.74
C ARG A 219 22.04 16.96 -0.74
N ALA A 220 20.73 16.70 -0.69
CA ALA A 220 19.85 17.36 0.27
C ALA A 220 20.15 16.88 1.70
N GLU A 221 20.36 15.58 1.89
CA GLU A 221 20.76 14.97 3.16
C GLU A 221 22.10 15.54 3.66
N GLU A 222 23.13 15.57 2.81
CA GLU A 222 24.42 16.19 3.12
C GLU A 222 24.28 17.66 3.52
N GLY A 223 23.39 18.40 2.85
CA GLY A 223 23.07 19.78 3.18
C GLY A 223 22.40 19.95 4.55
N VAL A 224 21.53 19.02 4.94
CA VAL A 224 20.92 18.99 6.28
C VAL A 224 21.96 18.62 7.32
N GLU A 225 22.76 17.58 7.11
CA GLU A 225 23.83 17.19 8.03
C GLU A 225 24.83 18.33 8.28
N SER A 226 25.20 19.08 7.24
CA SER A 226 26.08 20.24 7.38
C SER A 226 25.46 21.33 8.26
N ARG A 227 24.15 21.58 8.10
CA ARG A 227 23.41 22.53 8.94
C ARG A 227 23.30 22.04 10.37
N ASP A 228 23.06 20.76 10.58
CA ASP A 228 22.98 20.16 11.91
C ASP A 228 24.30 20.29 12.66
N ARG A 229 25.43 19.97 12.01
CA ARG A 229 26.78 20.21 12.57
C ARG A 229 26.97 21.67 12.96
N ARG A 230 26.51 22.62 12.14
CA ARG A 230 26.58 24.05 12.46
C ARG A 230 25.72 24.41 13.67
N ILE A 231 24.53 23.83 13.78
CA ILE A 231 23.64 24.04 14.92
C ILE A 231 24.28 23.50 16.20
N GLU A 232 24.85 22.30 16.17
CA GLU A 232 25.56 21.68 17.30
C GLU A 232 26.73 22.55 17.79
N GLU A 233 27.55 23.08 16.87
CA GLU A 233 28.64 24.00 17.20
C GLU A 233 28.14 25.27 17.89
N LEU A 234 27.07 25.88 17.37
CA LEU A 234 26.48 27.09 17.94
C LEU A 234 25.88 26.82 19.32
N GLN A 235 25.18 25.70 19.50
CA GLN A 235 24.65 25.30 20.80
C GLN A 235 25.77 25.08 21.83
N ARG A 236 26.87 24.43 21.42
CA ARG A 236 28.05 24.24 22.28
C ARG A 236 28.65 25.59 22.72
N LEU A 237 28.83 26.52 21.79
CA LEU A 237 29.36 27.86 22.08
C LEU A 237 28.44 28.65 23.02
N LEU A 238 27.13 28.65 22.74
CA LEU A 238 26.14 29.32 23.58
C LEU A 238 26.12 28.74 25.01
N SER A 239 26.17 27.41 25.13
CA SER A 239 26.27 26.75 26.45
C SER A 239 27.54 27.16 27.19
N GLY A 240 28.69 27.23 26.51
CA GLY A 240 29.95 27.70 27.11
C GLY A 240 29.84 29.12 27.63
N MET A 241 29.30 30.03 26.81
CA MET A 241 29.10 31.44 27.20
C MET A 241 28.12 31.59 28.36
N GLN A 242 27.06 30.78 28.42
CA GLN A 242 26.12 30.77 29.55
C GLN A 242 26.79 30.32 30.85
N GLN A 243 27.62 29.27 30.80
CA GLN A 243 28.37 28.79 31.97
C GLN A 243 29.37 29.84 32.46
N GLU A 244 30.11 30.47 31.56
CA GLU A 244 31.04 31.56 31.90
C GLU A 244 30.33 32.76 32.49
N SER A 245 29.19 33.18 31.91
CA SER A 245 28.38 34.27 32.44
C SER A 245 27.87 33.98 33.85
N ALA A 246 27.36 32.77 34.11
CA ALA A 246 26.92 32.34 35.43
C ALA A 246 28.08 32.33 36.44
N ALA A 247 29.25 31.82 36.04
CA ALA A 247 30.44 31.80 36.88
C ALA A 247 30.94 33.23 37.21
N LEU A 248 30.85 34.16 36.27
CA LEU A 248 31.18 35.57 36.51
C LEU A 248 30.19 36.22 37.47
N GLN A 249 28.88 35.98 37.30
CA GLN A 249 27.86 36.49 38.23
C GLN A 249 28.07 35.96 39.65
N GLU A 250 28.42 34.69 39.81
CA GLU A 250 28.75 34.11 41.12
C GLU A 250 29.99 34.76 41.73
N LYS A 251 31.05 34.96 40.94
CA LYS A 251 32.27 35.67 41.39
C LYS A 251 31.95 37.10 41.82
N MET A 252 31.12 37.83 41.08
CA MET A 252 30.68 39.16 41.47
C MET A 252 29.92 39.12 42.80
N ARG A 253 28.96 38.21 42.95
CA ARG A 253 28.21 38.07 44.21
C ARG A 253 29.12 37.78 45.40
N ASN A 254 30.06 36.83 45.26
CA ASN A 254 31.00 36.51 46.33
C ASN A 254 31.89 37.72 46.68
N SER A 255 32.37 38.46 45.67
CA SER A 255 33.15 39.68 45.91
C SER A 255 32.33 40.78 46.59
N GLU A 256 31.03 40.90 46.29
CA GLU A 256 30.12 41.81 46.98
C GLU A 256 29.91 41.40 48.45
N GLU A 257 29.73 40.11 48.72
CA GLU A 257 29.61 39.56 50.07
C GLU A 257 30.88 39.80 50.90
N GLU A 258 32.06 39.59 50.32
CA GLU A 258 33.35 39.89 50.95
C GLU A 258 33.50 41.38 51.29
N LEU A 259 33.10 42.27 50.37
CA LEU A 259 33.10 43.72 50.58
C LEU A 259 32.14 44.13 51.71
N LEU A 260 30.93 43.55 51.75
CA LEU A 260 29.97 43.77 52.84
C LEU A 260 30.53 43.29 54.19
N HIS A 261 31.20 42.13 54.20
CA HIS A 261 31.82 41.59 55.41
C HIS A 261 32.98 42.47 55.92
N CYS A 262 33.86 42.93 55.02
CA CYS A 262 34.95 43.86 55.35
C CYS A 262 34.43 45.23 55.80
N GLY A 263 33.34 45.72 55.19
CA GLY A 263 32.66 46.96 55.59
C GLY A 263 32.07 46.86 56.99
N ASN A 264 31.39 45.76 57.31
CA ASN A 264 30.79 45.53 58.62
C ASN A 264 31.83 45.33 59.73
N THR A 265 32.91 44.59 59.48
CA THR A 265 34.02 44.43 60.45
C THR A 265 34.75 45.75 60.71
N ARG A 266 34.88 46.63 59.70
CA ARG A 266 35.45 47.97 59.87
C ARG A 266 34.51 48.95 60.57
N ARG A 267 33.19 48.71 60.52
CA ARG A 267 32.14 49.55 61.14
C ARG A 267 31.70 49.05 62.52
N SER A 268 32.07 47.83 62.91
CA SER A 268 31.96 47.36 64.29
C SER A 268 32.82 48.28 65.18
N PRO A 269 32.26 48.88 66.25
CA PRO A 269 33.00 49.80 67.08
C PRO A 269 34.20 49.05 67.66
N ARG A 270 35.42 49.49 67.32
CA ARG A 270 36.61 49.15 68.10
C ARG A 270 36.24 49.45 69.54
N GLY A 271 36.05 48.38 70.32
CA GLY A 271 35.76 48.47 71.73
C GLY A 271 36.75 49.45 72.36
N GLN A 272 36.20 50.37 73.13
CA GLN A 272 36.91 51.27 74.00
C GLN A 272 37.86 50.46 74.90
N SER A 273 39.09 50.23 74.48
CA SER A 273 40.15 49.81 75.38
C SER A 273 40.79 51.06 75.98
N SER A 274 40.21 51.47 77.10
CA SER A 274 40.96 51.90 78.29
C SER A 274 42.04 52.99 78.08
N TRP A 275 41.60 54.25 78.03
CA TRP A 275 42.39 55.38 78.54
C TRP A 275 41.77 55.85 79.86
N ARG A 276 41.82 55.02 80.91
CA ARG A 276 41.55 55.49 82.29
C ARG A 276 42.85 55.59 83.07
N LYS A 277 43.33 56.83 83.10
CA LYS A 277 44.05 57.54 84.17
C LYS A 277 44.41 56.69 85.40
N SER A 278 45.71 56.60 85.68
CA SER A 278 46.29 56.31 87.00
C SER A 278 47.39 57.34 87.28
N TRP A 279 46.99 58.51 87.78
CA TRP A 279 47.81 59.38 88.62
C TRP A 279 46.93 59.73 89.82
N PRO A 280 47.37 59.40 91.04
CA PRO A 280 47.61 60.50 91.99
C PRO A 280 48.82 60.29 92.91
N SER A 281 49.39 61.45 93.29
CA SER A 281 50.26 61.83 94.43
C SER A 281 51.23 60.83 95.05
#